data_AF-A0A850N8Z4-F1
#
_entry.id   AF-A0A850N8Z4-F1
#
_cell.length_a   1.000
_cell.length_b   1.000
_cell.length_c   1.000
_cell.angle_alpha   90.00
_cell.angle_beta   90.00
_cell.angle_gamma   90.00
#
_symmetry.space_group_name_H-M   'P 1'
#
loop_
_entity.id
_entity.type
_entity.pdbx_description
1 polymer ?
#
loop_
_entity_poly.entity_id
_entity_poly.type
_entity_poly.pdbx_seq_one_letter_code
_entity_poly.pdbx_strand_id
1 'polypeptide(L)'
;MKIRYYPIRFVSFLLVGLLILFYAQSWFLENHRHNLYTIQLIKSYVLNAIMALIVFFVIYIFRNKYRDLLGFFFLGGSLLKFALFFIFLYPSFIADGTLERLEFLIFFVPYGFALVLETYFLVKLLNTV
;
A
#
# COMPACT_ATOMS: atom_id res chain seq x y z
N MET A 1 15.14 -11.76 -17.18
CA MET A 1 15.47 -10.43 -16.60
C MET A 1 16.20 -10.66 -15.29
N LYS A 2 17.35 -9.99 -15.02
CA LYS A 2 18.12 -10.30 -13.81
C LYS A 2 17.36 -9.89 -12.56
N ILE A 3 17.26 -10.79 -11.57
CA ILE A 3 16.54 -10.59 -10.29
C ILE A 3 16.96 -9.31 -9.54
N ARG A 4 18.19 -8.85 -9.78
CA ARG A 4 18.76 -7.61 -9.20
C ARG A 4 18.01 -6.33 -9.58
N TYR A 5 17.23 -6.32 -10.66
CA TYR A 5 16.46 -5.15 -11.08
C TYR A 5 15.05 -5.09 -10.47
N TYR A 6 14.58 -6.14 -9.77
CA TYR A 6 13.25 -6.16 -9.18
C TYR A 6 13.02 -5.07 -8.12
N PRO A 7 13.95 -4.78 -7.19
CA PRO A 7 13.75 -3.71 -6.22
C PRO A 7 13.59 -2.34 -6.87
N ILE A 8 14.44 -2.01 -7.84
CA ILE A 8 14.38 -0.71 -8.52
C ILE A 8 13.04 -0.57 -9.24
N ARG A 9 12.61 -1.59 -10.00
CA ARG A 9 11.33 -1.53 -10.71
C ARG A 9 10.12 -1.48 -9.78
N PHE A 10 10.15 -2.25 -8.68
CA PHE A 10 9.09 -2.23 -7.69
C PHE A 10 8.95 -0.83 -7.09
N VAL A 11 10.05 -0.25 -6.60
CA VAL A 11 10.06 1.09 -6.01
C VAL A 11 9.60 2.14 -7.02
N SER A 12 10.11 2.10 -8.25
CA SER A 12 9.69 3.04 -9.30
C SER A 12 8.20 2.95 -9.61
N PHE A 13 7.66 1.75 -9.83
CA PHE A 13 6.23 1.58 -10.11
C PHE A 13 5.35 1.92 -8.90
N LEU A 14 5.80 1.59 -7.69
CA LEU A 14 5.09 1.94 -6.47
C LEU A 14 4.99 3.45 -6.32
N LEU A 15 6.11 4.16 -6.39
CA LEU A 15 6.14 5.62 -6.18
C LEU A 15 5.40 6.36 -7.29
N VAL A 16 5.65 6.02 -8.55
CA VAL A 16 4.97 6.68 -9.68
C VAL A 16 3.48 6.39 -9.66
N GLY A 17 3.07 5.15 -9.42
CA GLY A 17 1.66 4.78 -9.37
C GLY A 17 0.92 5.40 -8.20
N LEU A 18 1.53 5.42 -7.00
CA LEU A 18 0.96 6.10 -5.84
C LEU A 18 0.88 7.62 -6.05
N LEU A 19 1.87 8.26 -6.69
CA LEU A 19 1.78 9.68 -7.01
C LEU A 19 0.62 9.97 -7.98
N ILE A 20 0.49 9.20 -9.06
CA ILE A 20 -0.61 9.37 -10.03
C ILE A 20 -1.96 9.18 -9.34
N LEU A 21 -2.11 8.13 -8.53
CA LEU A 21 -3.33 7.87 -7.78
C LEU A 21 -3.63 8.97 -6.76
N PHE A 22 -2.61 9.49 -6.09
CA PHE A 22 -2.77 10.59 -5.13
C PHE A 22 -3.36 11.83 -5.81
N TYR A 23 -2.81 12.24 -6.96
CA TYR A 23 -3.35 13.39 -7.71
C TYR A 23 -4.76 13.11 -8.24
N ALA A 24 -5.00 11.93 -8.81
CA ALA A 24 -6.32 11.57 -9.32
C ALA A 24 -7.38 11.55 -8.20
N GLN A 25 -7.03 11.00 -7.03
CA GLN A 25 -7.93 10.92 -5.88
C GLN A 25 -8.12 12.27 -5.20
N SER A 26 -7.08 13.11 -5.10
CA SER A 26 -7.20 14.49 -4.59
C SER A 26 -8.15 15.29 -5.47
N TRP A 27 -7.98 15.24 -6.79
CA TRP A 27 -8.85 15.90 -7.75
C TRP A 27 -10.31 15.42 -7.62
N PHE A 28 -10.52 14.11 -7.47
CA PHE A 28 -11.86 13.56 -7.25
C PHE A 28 -12.48 14.04 -5.93
N LEU A 29 -11.70 14.08 -4.84
CA LEU A 29 -12.17 14.52 -3.52
C LEU A 29 -12.48 16.02 -3.48
N GLU A 30 -11.65 16.85 -4.10
CA GLU A 30 -11.84 18.31 -4.18
C GLU A 30 -13.17 18.68 -4.84
N ASN A 31 -13.58 17.92 -5.87
CA ASN A 31 -14.87 18.11 -6.55
C ASN A 31 -16.09 17.73 -5.68
N HIS A 32 -15.92 16.95 -4.61
CA HIS A 32 -17.02 16.43 -3.79
C HIS A 32 -17.06 16.99 -2.37
N ARG A 33 -15.90 17.35 -1.79
CA ARG A 33 -15.76 17.89 -0.42
C ARG A 33 -14.42 18.67 -0.34
N HIS A 34 -14.43 19.98 -0.58
CA HIS A 34 -13.24 20.82 -0.38
C HIS A 34 -12.74 20.72 1.08
N ASN A 35 -11.51 20.23 1.29
CA ASN A 35 -10.68 20.34 2.50
C ASN A 35 -10.82 19.35 3.69
N LEU A 36 -11.86 18.52 3.82
CA LEU A 36 -12.01 17.73 5.05
C LEU A 36 -11.00 16.58 5.21
N TYR A 37 -10.38 16.12 4.12
CA TYR A 37 -9.62 14.86 4.14
C TYR A 37 -8.15 14.93 3.70
N THR A 38 -7.60 16.12 3.47
CA THR A 38 -6.26 16.29 2.89
C THR A 38 -5.18 15.61 3.74
N ILE A 39 -5.25 15.74 5.06
CA ILE A 39 -4.26 15.14 5.96
C ILE A 39 -4.39 13.61 6.01
N GLN A 40 -5.60 13.07 5.99
CA GLN A 40 -5.87 11.63 6.00
C GLN A 40 -5.49 10.98 4.68
N LEU A 41 -5.65 11.70 3.56
CA LEU A 41 -5.19 11.28 2.24
C LEU A 41 -3.67 11.13 2.23
N ILE A 42 -2.93 12.17 2.63
CA ILE A 42 -1.46 12.10 2.70
C ILE A 42 -1.02 10.96 3.63
N LYS A 43 -1.61 10.85 4.82
CA LYS A 43 -1.31 9.77 5.77
C LYS A 43 -1.54 8.39 5.15
N SER A 44 -2.65 8.18 4.45
CA SER A 44 -2.97 6.91 3.81
C SER A 44 -1.96 6.51 2.74
N TYR A 45 -1.55 7.45 1.88
CA TYR A 45 -0.57 7.17 0.83
C TYR A 45 0.83 6.91 1.40
N VAL A 46 1.26 7.70 2.38
CA VAL A 46 2.56 7.53 3.03
C VAL A 46 2.63 6.20 3.79
N LEU A 47 1.60 5.87 4.57
CA LEU A 47 1.53 4.61 5.32
C LEU A 47 1.60 3.40 4.37
N ASN A 48 0.80 3.42 3.30
CA ASN A 48 0.79 2.32 2.33
C ASN A 48 2.11 2.22 1.57
N ALA A 49 2.76 3.34 1.21
CA ALA A 49 4.08 3.33 0.59
C ALA A 49 5.14 2.70 1.50
N ILE A 50 5.25 3.19 2.75
CA ILE A 50 6.22 2.67 3.72
C ILE A 50 6.02 1.18 3.95
N MET A 51 4.78 0.77 4.20
CA MET A 51 4.48 -0.62 4.47
C MET A 51 4.74 -1.53 3.26
N ALA A 52 4.43 -1.06 2.04
CA ALA A 52 4.72 -1.81 0.84
C ALA A 52 6.21 -2.00 0.60
N LEU A 53 7.01 -0.96 0.88
CA LEU A 53 8.46 -1.07 0.86
C LEU A 53 8.95 -2.09 1.89
N ILE A 54 8.48 -2.01 3.14
CA ILE A 54 8.88 -2.95 4.21
C ILE A 54 8.57 -4.39 3.79
N VAL A 55 7.33 -4.68 3.40
CA VAL A 55 6.91 -6.04 3.02
C VAL A 55 7.72 -6.55 1.83
N PHE A 56 7.85 -5.75 0.77
CA PHE A 56 8.63 -6.14 -0.40
C PHE A 56 10.11 -6.40 -0.06
N PHE A 57 10.76 -5.53 0.71
CA PHE A 57 12.18 -5.70 1.04
C PHE A 57 12.43 -6.89 1.99
N VAL A 58 11.53 -7.14 2.95
CA VAL A 58 11.57 -8.35 3.79
C VAL A 58 11.51 -9.58 2.89
N ILE A 59 10.52 -9.66 2.00
CA ILE A 59 10.39 -10.78 1.05
C ILE A 59 11.65 -10.91 0.19
N TYR A 60 12.13 -9.79 -0.37
CA TYR A 60 13.31 -9.78 -1.24
C TYR A 60 14.57 -10.27 -0.51
N ILE A 61 14.82 -9.82 0.71
CA ILE A 61 16.00 -10.23 1.50
C ILE A 61 15.92 -11.71 1.87
N PHE A 62 14.76 -12.17 2.35
CA PHE A 62 14.58 -13.53 2.85
C PHE A 62 14.29 -14.58 1.78
N ARG A 63 14.19 -14.19 0.50
CA ARG A 63 13.76 -15.04 -0.62
C ARG A 63 14.51 -16.36 -0.78
N ASN A 64 15.81 -16.36 -0.47
CA ASN A 64 16.66 -17.55 -0.62
C ASN A 64 16.63 -18.45 0.62
N LYS A 65 16.33 -17.89 1.79
CA LYS A 65 16.42 -18.60 3.08
C LYS A 65 15.09 -19.22 3.52
N TYR A 66 13.97 -18.56 3.20
CA TYR A 66 12.64 -18.94 3.67
C TYR A 66 11.62 -18.94 2.53
N ARG A 67 11.96 -19.60 1.41
CA ARG A 67 11.16 -19.60 0.17
C ARG A 67 9.70 -19.98 0.41
N ASP A 68 9.46 -21.06 1.14
CA ASP A 68 8.12 -21.59 1.40
C ASP A 68 7.29 -20.69 2.33
N LEU A 69 7.95 -19.78 3.06
CA LEU A 69 7.31 -18.84 3.99
C LEU A 69 7.12 -17.44 3.40
N LEU A 70 7.57 -17.18 2.18
CA LEU A 70 7.42 -15.86 1.55
C LEU A 70 5.95 -15.43 1.40
N GLY A 71 5.08 -16.39 1.09
CA GLY A 71 3.63 -16.15 1.08
C GLY A 71 3.10 -15.73 2.45
N PHE A 72 3.62 -16.33 3.53
CA PHE A 72 3.24 -15.96 4.90
C PHE A 72 3.77 -14.57 5.28
N PHE A 73 4.99 -14.19 4.88
CA PHE A 73 5.48 -12.82 5.10
C PHE A 73 4.61 -11.79 4.38
N PHE A 74 4.18 -12.09 3.15
CA PHE A 74 3.26 -11.23 2.40
C PHE A 74 1.89 -11.10 3.07
N LEU A 75 1.29 -12.23 3.46
CA LEU A 75 -0.02 -12.25 4.12
C LEU A 75 0.03 -11.53 5.46
N GLY A 76 1.01 -11.85 6.32
CA GLY A 76 1.19 -11.20 7.61
C GLY A 76 1.48 -9.71 7.47
N GLY A 77 2.30 -9.32 6.51
CA GLY A 77 2.57 -7.92 6.18
C GLY A 77 1.33 -7.16 5.74
N SER A 78 0.49 -7.77 4.90
CA SER A 78 -0.76 -7.17 4.42
C SER A 78 -1.81 -7.06 5.52
N LEU A 79 -1.92 -8.08 6.39
CA LEU A 79 -2.77 -8.04 7.58
C LEU A 79 -2.30 -6.94 8.55
N LEU A 80 -0.98 -6.77 8.72
CA LEU A 80 -0.43 -5.71 9.55
C LEU A 80 -0.78 -4.33 8.99
N LYS A 81 -0.71 -4.11 7.67
CA LYS A 81 -1.18 -2.85 7.05
C LYS A 81 -2.63 -2.55 7.42
N PHE A 82 -3.46 -3.58 7.37
CA PHE A 82 -4.88 -3.47 7.71
C PHE A 82 -5.08 -3.16 9.20
N ALA A 83 -4.31 -3.77 10.10
CA ALA A 83 -4.32 -3.44 11.52
C ALA A 83 -3.87 -1.99 11.79
N LEU A 84 -2.83 -1.51 11.11
CA LEU A 84 -2.34 -0.13 11.26
C LEU A 84 -3.38 0.90 10.80
N PHE A 85 -4.23 0.56 9.83
CA PHE A 85 -5.37 1.41 9.47
C PHE A 85 -6.31 1.63 10.66
N PHE A 86 -6.68 0.57 11.39
CA PHE A 86 -7.56 0.69 12.55
C PHE A 86 -6.96 1.53 13.67
N ILE A 87 -5.64 1.57 13.77
CA ILE A 87 -4.94 2.32 14.82
C ILE A 87 -4.75 3.79 14.41
N PHE A 88 -4.31 4.06 13.19
CA PHE A 88 -3.85 5.40 12.79
C PHE A 88 -4.85 6.23 11.97
N LEU A 89 -5.80 5.59 11.27
CA LEU A 89 -6.71 6.25 10.34
C LEU A 89 -8.16 6.13 10.77
N TYR A 90 -8.60 4.93 11.13
CA TYR A 90 -9.99 4.65 11.51
C TYR A 90 -10.53 5.57 12.62
N PRO A 91 -9.79 5.92 13.70
CA PRO A 91 -10.32 6.80 14.74
C PRO A 91 -10.63 8.21 14.21
N SER A 92 -9.90 8.67 13.19
CA SER A 92 -10.16 9.97 12.56
C SER A 92 -11.34 9.94 11.59
N PHE A 93 -11.61 8.80 10.96
CA PHE A 93 -12.71 8.60 10.01
C PHE A 93 -14.06 8.28 10.65
N ILE A 94 -14.11 8.09 11.97
CA ILE A 94 -15.36 7.87 12.70
C ILE A 94 -15.57 8.91 13.81
N ALA A 95 -14.86 10.04 13.70
CA ALA A 95 -14.92 11.11 14.68
C ALA A 95 -16.31 11.75 14.79
N ASP A 96 -17.10 11.71 13.71
CA ASP A 96 -18.50 12.14 13.64
C ASP A 96 -19.51 11.01 13.91
N GLY A 97 -19.03 9.81 14.23
CA GLY A 97 -19.84 8.62 14.50
C GLY A 97 -20.25 7.82 13.26
N THR A 98 -19.88 8.24 12.05
CA THR A 98 -20.23 7.54 10.81
C THR A 98 -19.06 7.45 9.84
N LEU A 99 -18.68 6.23 9.44
CA LEU A 99 -17.69 6.06 8.38
C LEU A 99 -18.31 6.32 7.00
N GLU A 100 -17.93 7.42 6.35
CA GLU A 100 -18.38 7.70 4.99
C GLU A 100 -17.64 6.81 3.96
N ARG A 101 -18.33 6.48 2.87
CA ARG A 101 -17.74 5.68 1.77
C ARG A 101 -16.50 6.36 1.17
N LEU A 102 -16.48 7.70 1.12
CA LEU A 102 -15.33 8.45 0.61
C LEU A 102 -14.10 8.26 1.51
N GLU A 103 -14.27 8.32 2.83
CA GLU A 103 -13.20 8.11 3.81
C GLU A 103 -12.61 6.71 3.74
N PHE A 104 -13.47 5.70 3.55
CA PHE A 104 -13.03 4.35 3.27
C PHE A 104 -12.13 4.30 2.01
N LEU A 105 -12.55 4.93 0.91
CA LEU A 105 -11.76 4.93 -0.33
C LEU A 105 -10.40 5.63 -0.18
N ILE A 106 -10.25 6.57 0.75
CA ILE A 106 -8.98 7.25 1.04
C ILE A 106 -7.88 6.26 1.43
N PHE A 107 -8.21 5.26 2.24
CA PHE A 107 -7.25 4.22 2.61
C PHE A 107 -7.17 3.10 1.56
N PHE A 108 -8.31 2.64 1.05
CA PHE A 108 -8.35 1.41 0.27
C PHE A 108 -7.81 1.55 -1.17
N VAL A 109 -7.85 2.74 -1.77
CA VAL A 109 -7.28 2.99 -3.10
C VAL A 109 -5.75 2.79 -3.12
N PRO A 110 -4.95 3.52 -2.31
CA PRO A 110 -3.51 3.30 -2.28
C PRO A 110 -3.14 1.90 -1.75
N TYR A 111 -3.91 1.37 -0.80
CA TYR A 111 -3.72 0.00 -0.30
C TYR A 111 -3.88 -1.05 -1.39
N GLY A 112 -4.99 -1.01 -2.14
CA GLY A 112 -5.28 -1.98 -3.19
C GLY A 112 -4.24 -1.94 -4.31
N PHE A 113 -3.82 -0.74 -4.72
CA PHE A 113 -2.75 -0.57 -5.70
C PHE A 113 -1.43 -1.20 -5.21
N ALA A 114 -1.01 -0.87 -3.99
CA ALA A 114 0.22 -1.41 -3.41
C ALA A 114 0.15 -2.94 -3.31
N LEU A 115 -0.98 -3.49 -2.85
CA LEU A 115 -1.20 -4.92 -2.70
C LEU A 115 -1.10 -5.66 -4.04
N VAL A 116 -1.72 -5.13 -5.10
CA VAL A 116 -1.64 -5.71 -6.45
C VAL A 116 -0.20 -5.71 -6.94
N LEU A 117 0.52 -4.61 -6.75
CA LEU A 117 1.91 -4.49 -7.18
C LEU A 117 2.82 -5.46 -6.41
N GLU A 118 2.68 -5.54 -5.09
CA GLU A 118 3.41 -6.49 -4.25
C GLU A 118 3.14 -7.92 -4.67
N THR A 119 1.88 -8.27 -4.91
CA THR A 119 1.48 -9.61 -5.37
C THR A 119 2.13 -9.93 -6.71
N TYR A 120 2.11 -9.00 -7.67
CA TYR A 120 2.75 -9.18 -8.97
C TYR A 120 4.25 -9.47 -8.84
N PHE A 121 4.97 -8.67 -8.04
CA PHE A 121 6.40 -8.86 -7.84
C PHE A 121 6.73 -10.10 -7.00
N LEU A 122 5.90 -10.46 -6.02
CA LEU A 122 6.02 -11.69 -5.25
C LEU A 122 5.95 -12.91 -6.16
N VAL A 123 4.94 -12.98 -7.04
CA VAL A 123 4.79 -14.07 -8.01
C VAL A 123 6.02 -14.16 -8.92
N LYS A 124 6.53 -13.02 -9.41
CA LYS A 124 7.76 -13.01 -10.22
C LYS A 124 8.98 -13.48 -9.43
N LEU A 125 9.10 -13.09 -8.17
CA LEU A 125 10.20 -13.51 -7.31
C LEU A 125 10.16 -15.02 -7.08
N LEU A 126 9.00 -15.57 -6.73
CA LEU A 126 8.79 -17.00 -6.49
C LEU A 126 9.08 -17.87 -7.72
N ASN A 127 8.81 -17.34 -8.92
CA ASN A 127 9.08 -18.03 -10.20
C ASN A 127 10.53 -17.88 -10.69
N THR A 128 11.36 -17.07 -10.03
CA THR A 128 12.77 -16.83 -10.44
C THR A 128 13.78 -17.45 -9.47
N VAL A 129 13.32 -17.82 -8.27
CA VAL A 129 14.08 -18.60 -7.28
C VAL A 129 13.84 -20.08 -7.56
#